data_AF-K0ETE4-F1
#
_entry.id   AF-K0ETE4-F1
#
_cell.length_a   1.000
_cell.length_b   1.000
_cell.length_c   1.000
_cell.angle_alpha   90.00
_cell.angle_beta   90.00
_cell.angle_gamma   90.00
#
_symmetry.space_group_name_H-M   'P 1'
#
loop_
_entity.id
_entity.type
_entity.pdbx_description
1 polymer ?
#
loop_
_entity_poly.entity_id
_entity_poly.type
_entity_poly.pdbx_seq_one_letter_code
_entity_poly.pdbx_strand_id
1 'polypeptide(L)'
;MAAGLDLVRLGTTATAEEITDTAVTQPLVVAAALLAYTQIPTDSLPAATIVAGHSVGELAAAAVAGVISPDDAVKLAAIRGAEMAKACALEPTGMSAVLGGDEATVLARLAELDLIPANRNAAGQIVAAGRLDALAELAANPPEKSRIRALPVAGAFHTEFMASAQDAVTDAISQIVPNEPTRLLLSNFDGQPVSSGRDAINKLAAQVTRPVRWDLCTETVRQAEVSMVAELPPAGTLVGIAKRELKGTRTLALKTPEDLPALAGVSISG
;
A
#
# COMPACT_ATOMS: atom_id res chain seq x y z
N MET A 1 -7.79 -11.59 -18.50
CA MET A 1 -7.68 -12.98 -17.96
C MET A 1 -6.58 -13.14 -16.90
N ALA A 2 -5.63 -12.20 -16.72
CA ALA A 2 -4.49 -12.37 -15.79
C ALA A 2 -4.85 -12.69 -14.32
N ALA A 3 -5.95 -12.14 -13.81
CA ALA A 3 -6.41 -12.35 -12.42
C ALA A 3 -7.38 -13.54 -12.23
N GLY A 4 -7.86 -14.18 -13.30
CA GLY A 4 -9.03 -15.06 -13.20
C GLY A 4 -10.35 -14.34 -12.83
N LEU A 5 -10.34 -13.00 -12.84
CA LEU A 5 -11.47 -12.13 -12.52
C LEU A 5 -11.88 -11.29 -13.74
N ASP A 6 -13.17 -10.96 -13.83
CA ASP A 6 -13.70 -9.97 -14.78
C ASP A 6 -13.50 -8.55 -14.25
N LEU A 7 -12.26 -8.05 -14.38
CA LEU A 7 -11.88 -6.72 -13.90
C LEU A 7 -12.62 -5.59 -14.62
N VAL A 8 -13.13 -5.82 -15.83
CA VAL A 8 -13.92 -4.81 -16.57
C VAL A 8 -15.26 -4.62 -15.87
N ARG A 9 -16.00 -5.70 -15.62
CA ARG A 9 -17.26 -5.61 -14.87
C ARG A 9 -17.03 -5.05 -13.47
N LEU A 10 -16.02 -5.57 -12.75
CA LEU A 10 -15.69 -5.15 -11.39
C LEU A 10 -15.32 -3.68 -11.29
N GLY A 11 -14.61 -3.12 -12.26
CA GLY A 11 -14.20 -1.71 -12.26
C GLY A 11 -15.25 -0.72 -12.76
N THR A 12 -16.38 -1.19 -13.29
CA THR A 12 -17.36 -0.31 -13.99
C THR A 12 -18.79 -0.46 -13.52
N THR A 13 -19.27 -1.68 -13.30
CA THR A 13 -20.69 -1.98 -13.07
C THR A 13 -20.95 -2.72 -11.76
N ALA A 14 -19.92 -3.29 -11.13
CA ALA A 14 -20.02 -3.86 -9.79
C ALA A 14 -20.41 -2.80 -8.75
N THR A 15 -21.05 -3.25 -7.67
CA THR A 15 -21.44 -2.36 -6.58
C THR A 15 -20.23 -1.97 -5.74
N ALA A 16 -20.33 -0.86 -5.01
CA ALA A 16 -19.31 -0.45 -4.05
C ALA A 16 -19.07 -1.53 -2.98
N GLU A 17 -20.12 -2.25 -2.56
CA GLU A 17 -20.02 -3.35 -1.61
C GLU A 17 -19.24 -4.53 -2.20
N GLU A 18 -19.52 -4.94 -3.45
CA GLU A 18 -18.82 -6.03 -4.11
C GLU A 18 -17.31 -5.77 -4.21
N ILE A 19 -16.91 -4.54 -4.54
CA ILE A 19 -15.49 -4.20 -4.70
C ILE A 19 -14.74 -3.97 -3.38
N THR A 20 -15.42 -4.02 -2.23
CA THR A 20 -14.77 -3.96 -0.90
C THR A 20 -14.27 -5.31 -0.41
N ASP A 21 -14.62 -6.41 -1.08
CA ASP A 21 -13.98 -7.70 -0.84
C ASP A 21 -12.49 -7.62 -1.21
N THR A 22 -11.60 -7.92 -0.26
CA THR A 22 -10.14 -7.88 -0.46
C THR A 22 -9.66 -8.73 -1.65
N ALA A 23 -10.37 -9.82 -1.98
CA ALA A 23 -10.09 -10.65 -3.14
C ALA A 23 -10.34 -9.93 -4.48
N VAL A 24 -11.25 -8.95 -4.47
CA VAL A 24 -11.59 -8.09 -5.61
C VAL A 24 -10.80 -6.79 -5.58
N THR A 25 -10.76 -6.11 -4.42
CA THR A 25 -10.16 -4.79 -4.26
C THR A 25 -8.70 -4.79 -4.70
N GLN A 26 -7.93 -5.80 -4.29
CA GLN A 26 -6.49 -5.84 -4.53
C GLN A 26 -6.13 -5.82 -6.03
N PRO A 27 -6.56 -6.78 -6.86
CA PRO A 27 -6.27 -6.74 -8.29
C PRO A 27 -6.91 -5.56 -9.00
N LEU A 28 -8.08 -5.09 -8.54
CA LEU A 28 -8.76 -3.95 -9.16
C LEU A 28 -7.98 -2.64 -8.95
N VAL A 29 -7.47 -2.40 -7.73
CA VAL A 29 -6.62 -1.25 -7.40
C VAL A 29 -5.34 -1.26 -8.23
N VAL A 30 -4.67 -2.41 -8.31
CA VAL A 30 -3.42 -2.54 -9.09
C VAL A 30 -3.69 -2.32 -10.58
N ALA A 31 -4.76 -2.90 -11.13
CA ALA A 31 -5.13 -2.70 -12.52
C ALA A 31 -5.45 -1.23 -12.84
N ALA A 32 -6.21 -0.54 -11.98
CA ALA A 32 -6.53 0.88 -12.17
C ALA A 32 -5.27 1.76 -12.18
N ALA A 33 -4.36 1.55 -11.23
CA ALA A 33 -3.11 2.28 -11.15
C ALA A 33 -2.24 2.07 -12.40
N LEU A 34 -2.10 0.82 -12.84
CA LEU A 34 -1.29 0.48 -14.01
C LEU A 34 -1.91 0.99 -15.31
N LEU A 35 -3.24 0.93 -15.45
CA LEU A 35 -3.93 1.54 -16.59
C LEU A 35 -3.63 3.04 -16.67
N ALA A 36 -3.75 3.77 -15.56
CA ALA A 36 -3.42 5.20 -15.55
C ALA A 36 -1.94 5.44 -15.89
N TYR A 37 -1.02 4.64 -15.35
CA TYR A 37 0.39 4.75 -15.67
C TYR A 37 0.67 4.57 -17.17
N THR A 38 -0.01 3.64 -17.85
CA THR A 38 0.15 3.46 -19.32
C THR A 38 -0.29 4.67 -20.14
N GLN A 39 -1.10 5.56 -19.57
CA GLN A 39 -1.57 6.79 -20.24
C GLN A 39 -0.66 7.99 -19.95
N ILE A 40 0.32 7.87 -19.05
CA ILE A 40 1.29 8.93 -18.77
C ILE A 40 2.31 8.98 -19.91
N PRO A 41 2.46 10.12 -20.62
CA PRO A 41 3.48 10.26 -21.65
C PRO A 41 4.88 10.02 -21.05
N THR A 42 5.73 9.26 -21.75
CA THR A 42 7.05 8.85 -21.25
C THR A 42 7.98 10.02 -20.89
N ASP A 43 7.81 11.17 -21.55
CA ASP A 43 8.55 12.40 -21.31
C ASP A 43 8.01 13.23 -20.13
N SER A 44 6.86 12.86 -19.56
CA SER A 44 6.26 13.56 -18.42
C SER A 44 6.82 13.12 -17.05
N LEU A 45 7.58 12.02 -17.00
CA LEU A 45 8.19 11.52 -15.76
C LEU A 45 9.72 11.64 -15.82
N PRO A 46 10.34 12.45 -14.94
CA PRO A 46 11.79 12.52 -14.83
C PRO A 46 12.44 11.15 -14.59
N ALA A 47 13.66 10.96 -15.09
CA ALA A 47 14.42 9.72 -14.82
C ALA A 47 14.64 9.48 -13.30
N ALA A 48 14.71 10.56 -12.51
CA ALA A 48 14.85 10.53 -11.06
C ALA A 48 13.52 10.33 -10.30
N THR A 49 12.40 10.02 -10.97
CA THR A 49 11.12 9.76 -10.30
C THR A 49 11.25 8.61 -9.30
N ILE A 50 10.91 8.89 -8.05
CA ILE A 50 10.77 7.90 -6.98
C ILE A 50 9.39 7.23 -7.10
N VAL A 51 9.37 5.91 -6.99
CA VAL A 51 8.15 5.10 -7.05
C VAL A 51 7.96 4.39 -5.70
N ALA A 52 6.76 4.50 -5.13
CA ALA A 52 6.39 3.82 -3.90
C ALA A 52 4.90 3.46 -3.96
N GLY A 53 4.53 2.34 -3.34
CA GLY A 53 3.14 1.92 -3.19
C GLY A 53 2.85 1.55 -1.75
N HIS A 54 1.62 1.76 -1.30
CA HIS A 54 1.19 1.39 0.06
C HIS A 54 0.50 0.03 0.02
N SER A 55 0.96 -0.91 0.83
CA SER A 55 0.41 -2.27 0.92
C SER A 55 0.37 -2.93 -0.47
N VAL A 56 -0.80 -3.37 -0.94
CA VAL A 56 -0.99 -3.94 -2.28
C VAL A 56 -0.47 -3.03 -3.41
N GLY A 57 -0.43 -1.72 -3.18
CA GLY A 57 0.12 -0.74 -4.13
C GLY A 57 1.60 -0.99 -4.47
N GLU A 58 2.36 -1.70 -3.62
CA GLU A 58 3.75 -2.08 -3.95
C GLU A 58 3.83 -2.97 -5.21
N LEU A 59 2.80 -3.75 -5.54
CA LEU A 59 2.76 -4.54 -6.78
C LEU A 59 2.67 -3.63 -8.01
N ALA A 60 1.83 -2.59 -7.96
CA ALA A 60 1.78 -1.58 -9.01
C ALA A 60 3.10 -0.80 -9.09
N ALA A 61 3.68 -0.43 -7.94
CA ALA A 61 4.97 0.26 -7.88
C ALA A 61 6.11 -0.57 -8.49
N ALA A 62 6.15 -1.87 -8.22
CA ALA A 62 7.13 -2.78 -8.80
C ALA A 62 7.00 -2.88 -10.33
N ALA A 63 5.78 -2.92 -10.86
CA ALA A 63 5.55 -2.89 -12.30
C ALA A 63 5.89 -1.53 -12.93
N VAL A 64 5.56 -0.41 -12.28
CA VAL A 64 5.96 0.95 -12.72
C VAL A 64 7.49 1.11 -12.75
N ALA A 65 8.19 0.52 -11.78
CA ALA A 65 9.65 0.46 -11.75
C ALA A 65 10.25 -0.57 -12.73
N GLY A 66 9.43 -1.38 -13.40
CA GLY A 66 9.86 -2.38 -14.38
C GLY A 66 10.38 -3.70 -13.78
N VAL A 67 10.28 -3.90 -12.47
CA VAL A 67 10.77 -5.11 -11.78
C VAL A 67 9.96 -6.34 -12.19
N ILE A 68 8.65 -6.20 -12.30
CA ILE A 68 7.72 -7.26 -12.74
C ILE A 68 6.83 -6.73 -13.88
N SER A 69 6.22 -7.63 -14.65
CA SER A 69 5.29 -7.20 -15.70
C SER A 69 3.96 -6.68 -15.11
N PRO A 70 3.21 -5.83 -15.82
CA PRO A 70 1.87 -5.43 -15.40
C PRO A 70 0.91 -6.61 -15.20
N ASP A 71 0.98 -7.62 -16.07
CA ASP A 71 0.16 -8.82 -15.96
C ASP A 71 0.51 -9.64 -14.71
N ASP A 72 1.79 -9.78 -14.39
CA ASP A 72 2.25 -10.44 -13.16
C ASP A 72 1.81 -9.67 -11.92
N ALA A 73 1.90 -8.34 -11.93
CA ALA A 73 1.44 -7.51 -10.82
C ALA A 73 -0.05 -7.71 -10.53
N VAL A 74 -0.89 -7.72 -11.56
CA VAL A 74 -2.34 -7.94 -11.42
C VAL A 74 -2.65 -9.37 -10.98
N LYS A 75 -1.94 -10.37 -11.53
CA LYS A 75 -2.10 -11.78 -11.13
C LYS A 75 -1.68 -12.01 -9.68
N LEU A 76 -0.54 -11.49 -9.26
CA LEU A 76 -0.08 -11.55 -7.87
C LEU A 76 -1.06 -10.85 -6.93
N ALA A 77 -1.63 -9.71 -7.33
CA ALA A 77 -2.61 -9.00 -6.53
C ALA A 77 -3.90 -9.83 -6.34
N ALA A 78 -4.33 -10.55 -7.37
CA ALA A 78 -5.49 -11.45 -7.28
C ALA A 78 -5.22 -12.63 -6.33
N ILE A 79 -4.04 -13.27 -6.44
CA ILE A 79 -3.63 -14.34 -5.53
C ILE A 79 -3.54 -13.80 -4.10
N ARG A 80 -2.83 -12.69 -3.89
CA ARG A 80 -2.68 -12.05 -2.58
C ARG A 80 -4.04 -11.71 -1.96
N GLY A 81 -4.95 -11.13 -2.73
CA GLY A 81 -6.31 -10.83 -2.28
C GLY A 81 -7.08 -12.07 -1.85
N ALA A 82 -7.15 -13.08 -2.71
CA ALA A 82 -7.89 -14.31 -2.44
C ALA A 82 -7.33 -15.07 -1.24
N GLU A 83 -6.01 -15.17 -1.11
CA GLU A 83 -5.37 -15.91 -0.02
C GLU A 83 -5.44 -15.16 1.30
N MET A 84 -5.33 -13.82 1.29
CA MET A 84 -5.59 -13.03 2.49
C MET A 84 -7.05 -13.14 2.94
N ALA A 85 -8.01 -13.16 2.01
CA ALA A 85 -9.42 -13.39 2.36
C ALA A 85 -9.63 -14.74 3.07
N LYS A 86 -8.96 -15.81 2.59
CA LYS A 86 -8.98 -17.13 3.25
C LYS A 86 -8.31 -17.08 4.62
N ALA A 87 -7.18 -16.41 4.75
CA ALA A 87 -6.47 -16.27 6.03
C ALA A 87 -7.34 -15.54 7.07
N CYS A 88 -8.08 -14.51 6.67
CA CYS A 88 -9.03 -13.81 7.55
C CYS A 88 -10.13 -14.73 8.11
N ALA A 89 -10.49 -15.81 7.43
CA ALA A 89 -11.50 -16.75 7.91
C ALA A 89 -10.98 -17.72 8.98
N LEU A 90 -9.66 -17.79 9.21
CA LEU A 90 -9.05 -18.72 10.17
C LEU A 90 -9.19 -18.24 11.62
N GLU A 91 -9.13 -16.92 11.84
CA GLU A 91 -9.20 -16.33 13.17
C GLU A 91 -9.98 -15.00 13.18
N PRO A 92 -10.77 -14.72 14.24
CA PRO A 92 -11.54 -13.48 14.36
C PRO A 92 -10.62 -12.30 14.65
N THR A 93 -10.12 -11.69 13.58
CA THR A 93 -9.16 -10.59 13.63
C THR A 93 -9.69 -9.36 12.88
N GLY A 94 -9.03 -8.23 13.03
CA GLY A 94 -9.40 -7.00 12.35
C GLY A 94 -8.29 -5.95 12.40
N MET A 95 -8.66 -4.72 12.04
CA MET A 95 -7.78 -3.55 12.14
C MET A 95 -8.54 -2.33 12.65
N SER A 96 -7.86 -1.49 13.43
CA SER A 96 -8.39 -0.20 13.92
C SER A 96 -7.37 0.90 13.67
N ALA A 97 -7.80 2.02 13.09
CA ALA A 97 -7.01 3.24 13.04
C ALA A 97 -6.87 3.84 14.44
N VAL A 98 -5.64 4.19 14.81
CA VAL A 98 -5.27 4.96 16.01
C VAL A 98 -4.80 6.33 15.56
N LEU A 99 -5.60 7.36 15.89
CA LEU A 99 -5.39 8.74 15.44
C LEU A 99 -5.05 9.65 16.63
N GLY A 100 -3.90 10.31 16.58
CA GLY A 100 -3.39 11.13 17.67
C GLY A 100 -2.79 10.31 18.80
N GLY A 101 -2.62 10.95 19.96
CA GLY A 101 -1.89 10.40 21.11
C GLY A 101 -0.37 10.56 20.98
N ASP A 102 0.31 10.40 22.11
CA ASP A 102 1.77 10.24 22.13
C ASP A 102 2.13 8.88 21.52
N GLU A 103 3.07 8.87 20.57
CA GLU A 103 3.37 7.66 19.80
C GLU A 103 3.97 6.54 20.65
N ALA A 104 4.86 6.86 21.59
CA ALA A 104 5.45 5.87 22.48
C ALA A 104 4.38 5.22 23.38
N THR A 105 3.46 6.04 23.90
CA THR A 105 2.33 5.58 24.71
C THR A 105 1.37 4.72 23.90
N VAL A 106 1.06 5.11 22.66
CA VAL A 106 0.22 4.31 21.75
C VAL A 106 0.87 2.95 21.50
N LEU A 107 2.13 2.92 21.07
CA LEU A 107 2.84 1.68 20.75
C LEU A 107 2.98 0.76 21.97
N ALA A 108 3.23 1.32 23.15
CA ALA A 108 3.27 0.56 24.39
C ALA A 108 1.92 -0.11 24.70
N ARG A 109 0.80 0.63 24.53
CA ARG A 109 -0.55 0.08 24.72
C ARG A 109 -0.89 -0.99 23.69
N LEU A 110 -0.47 -0.83 22.43
CA LEU A 110 -0.67 -1.87 21.43
C LEU A 110 0.07 -3.16 21.82
N ALA A 111 1.33 -3.05 22.26
CA ALA A 111 2.11 -4.20 22.71
C ALA A 111 1.51 -4.88 23.95
N GLU A 112 0.96 -4.11 24.90
CA GLU A 112 0.27 -4.65 26.08
C GLU A 112 -0.94 -5.53 25.71
N LEU A 113 -1.62 -5.19 24.62
CA LEU A 113 -2.83 -5.88 24.14
C LEU A 113 -2.54 -6.93 23.06
N ASP A 114 -1.27 -7.29 22.83
CA ASP A 114 -0.85 -8.17 21.74
C ASP A 114 -1.36 -7.69 20.36
N LEU A 115 -1.41 -6.37 20.16
CA LEU A 115 -1.78 -5.73 18.89
C LEU A 115 -0.53 -5.26 18.15
N ILE A 116 -0.54 -5.44 16.83
CA ILE A 116 0.56 -5.08 15.95
C ILE A 116 0.26 -3.72 15.31
N PRO A 117 1.22 -2.78 15.27
CA PRO A 117 1.11 -1.55 14.50
C PRO A 117 1.28 -1.83 12.99
N ALA A 118 0.34 -2.57 12.42
CA ALA A 118 0.34 -3.08 11.04
C ALA A 118 0.52 -1.98 9.97
N ASN A 119 0.11 -0.75 10.25
CA ASN A 119 0.53 0.39 9.44
C ASN A 119 1.08 1.51 10.32
N ARG A 120 2.26 2.01 9.96
CA ARG A 120 2.82 3.27 10.44
C ARG A 120 2.75 4.25 9.28
N ASN A 121 1.66 5.02 9.23
CA ASN A 121 1.36 5.84 8.06
C ASN A 121 2.04 7.21 8.12
N ALA A 122 2.02 7.83 9.30
CA ALA A 122 2.68 9.11 9.59
C ALA A 122 2.48 9.47 11.07
N ALA A 123 3.02 10.62 11.49
CA ALA A 123 2.92 11.07 12.88
C ALA A 123 1.45 11.12 13.36
N GLY A 124 1.17 10.40 14.45
CA GLY A 124 -0.18 10.28 15.02
C GLY A 124 -1.18 9.54 14.11
N GLN A 125 -0.73 8.74 13.16
CA GLN A 125 -1.58 7.92 12.29
C GLN A 125 -1.02 6.50 12.17
N ILE A 126 -1.54 5.62 13.02
CA ILE A 126 -1.17 4.21 13.09
C ILE A 126 -2.41 3.37 12.82
N VAL A 127 -2.23 2.15 12.31
CA VAL A 127 -3.28 1.14 12.28
C VAL A 127 -2.83 -0.02 13.15
N ALA A 128 -3.60 -0.29 14.19
CA ALA A 128 -3.46 -1.47 15.03
C ALA A 128 -4.19 -2.64 14.37
N ALA A 129 -3.62 -3.84 14.44
CA ALA A 129 -4.20 -5.06 13.91
C ALA A 129 -3.99 -6.22 14.88
N GLY A 130 -4.96 -7.13 14.96
CA GLY A 130 -4.91 -8.29 15.83
C GLY A 130 -6.30 -8.88 16.06
N ARG A 131 -6.47 -9.62 17.16
CA ARG A 131 -7.75 -10.22 17.54
C ARG A 131 -8.82 -9.15 17.83
N LEU A 132 -10.08 -9.46 17.50
CA LEU A 132 -11.19 -8.51 17.65
C LEU A 132 -11.48 -8.11 19.10
N ASP A 133 -11.26 -8.99 20.05
CA ASP A 133 -11.40 -8.72 21.49
C ASP A 133 -10.35 -7.73 22.00
N ALA A 134 -9.08 -7.91 21.62
CA ALA A 134 -8.00 -6.98 21.92
C ALA A 134 -8.24 -5.59 21.28
N LEU A 135 -8.75 -5.55 20.04
CA LEU A 135 -9.14 -4.30 19.39
C LEU A 135 -10.33 -3.61 20.08
N ALA A 136 -11.28 -4.39 20.61
CA ALA A 136 -12.40 -3.85 21.39
C ALA A 136 -11.92 -3.25 22.71
N GLU A 137 -10.98 -3.92 23.39
CA GLU A 137 -10.33 -3.40 24.60
C GLU A 137 -9.54 -2.10 24.32
N LEU A 138 -8.80 -2.04 23.21
CA LEU A 138 -8.14 -0.80 22.77
C LEU A 138 -9.15 0.34 22.56
N ALA A 139 -10.30 0.05 21.96
CA ALA A 139 -11.33 1.05 21.70
C ALA A 139 -12.04 1.51 22.99
N ALA A 140 -12.23 0.62 23.96
CA ALA A 140 -12.81 0.94 25.26
C ALA A 140 -11.87 1.77 26.14
N ASN A 141 -10.57 1.46 26.10
CA ASN A 141 -9.54 2.08 26.92
C ASN A 141 -8.40 2.64 26.05
N PRO A 142 -8.67 3.72 25.27
CA PRO A 142 -7.70 4.28 24.35
C PRO A 142 -6.59 5.06 25.08
N PRO A 143 -5.35 5.06 24.57
CA PRO A 143 -4.30 5.98 25.03
C PRO A 143 -4.76 7.44 25.07
N GLU A 144 -4.20 8.23 26.00
CA GLU A 144 -4.55 9.66 26.13
C GLU A 144 -4.42 10.40 24.79
N LYS A 145 -5.41 11.24 24.47
CA LYS A 145 -5.48 12.05 23.23
C LYS A 145 -5.49 11.24 21.92
N SER A 146 -5.69 9.92 21.99
CA SER A 146 -5.89 9.08 20.81
C SER A 146 -7.38 8.85 20.53
N ARG A 147 -7.71 8.60 19.27
CA ARG A 147 -9.04 8.16 18.82
C ARG A 147 -8.90 6.83 18.09
N ILE A 148 -9.75 5.87 18.45
CA ILE A 148 -9.74 4.52 17.87
C ILE A 148 -10.95 4.39 16.95
N ARG A 149 -10.73 3.91 15.72
CA ARG A 149 -11.79 3.65 14.74
C ARG A 149 -11.55 2.32 14.06
N ALA A 150 -12.46 1.37 14.24
CA ALA A 150 -12.46 0.11 13.51
C ALA A 150 -12.51 0.37 12.00
N LEU A 151 -11.71 -0.38 11.24
CA LEU A 151 -11.66 -0.33 9.79
C LEU A 151 -12.55 -1.42 9.18
N PRO A 152 -13.24 -1.16 8.05
CA PRO A 152 -14.08 -2.13 7.38
C PRO A 152 -13.23 -3.10 6.55
N VAL A 153 -12.44 -3.94 7.23
CA VAL A 153 -11.57 -4.95 6.61
C VAL A 153 -11.83 -6.32 7.23
N ALA A 154 -11.58 -7.37 6.46
CA ALA A 154 -11.93 -8.75 6.85
C ALA A 154 -11.04 -9.35 7.95
N GLY A 155 -9.83 -8.80 8.19
CA GLY A 155 -8.92 -9.34 9.20
C GLY A 155 -7.67 -8.49 9.44
N ALA A 156 -6.75 -9.00 10.25
CA ALA A 156 -5.51 -8.33 10.63
C ALA A 156 -4.44 -8.43 9.54
N PHE A 157 -4.55 -7.61 8.49
CA PHE A 157 -3.51 -7.55 7.44
C PHE A 157 -2.15 -7.10 8.00
N HIS A 158 -1.06 -7.52 7.34
CA HIS A 158 0.31 -7.13 7.72
C HIS A 158 0.74 -7.62 9.12
N THR A 159 0.25 -8.81 9.49
CA THR A 159 0.56 -9.50 10.75
C THR A 159 0.77 -10.99 10.49
N GLU A 160 1.23 -11.74 11.50
CA GLU A 160 1.35 -13.20 11.42
C GLU A 160 0.04 -13.93 11.11
N PHE A 161 -1.14 -13.32 11.36
CA PHE A 161 -2.42 -13.92 10.99
C PHE A 161 -2.56 -14.16 9.48
N MET A 162 -1.76 -13.47 8.66
CA MET A 162 -1.72 -13.64 7.20
C MET A 162 -0.67 -14.66 6.72
N ALA A 163 -0.08 -15.47 7.61
CA ALA A 163 1.02 -16.38 7.25
C ALA A 163 0.68 -17.34 6.10
N SER A 164 -0.51 -17.95 6.12
CA SER A 164 -0.95 -18.84 5.02
C SER A 164 -1.05 -18.12 3.67
N ALA A 165 -1.42 -16.84 3.68
CA ALA A 165 -1.44 -16.03 2.48
C ALA A 165 -0.03 -15.67 1.98
N GLN A 166 0.90 -15.43 2.90
CA GLN A 166 2.30 -15.21 2.54
C GLN A 166 2.91 -16.42 1.85
N ASP A 167 2.62 -17.64 2.31
CA ASP A 167 3.15 -18.87 1.68
C ASP A 167 2.72 -18.94 0.20
N ALA A 168 1.42 -18.76 -0.07
CA ALA A 168 0.90 -18.77 -1.44
C ALA A 168 1.44 -17.63 -2.32
N VAL A 169 1.64 -16.43 -1.76
CA VAL A 169 2.26 -15.31 -2.48
C VAL A 169 3.73 -15.59 -2.77
N THR A 170 4.45 -16.20 -1.82
CA THR A 170 5.86 -16.59 -1.97
C THR A 170 6.02 -17.63 -3.08
N ASP A 171 5.13 -18.62 -3.11
CA ASP A 171 5.10 -19.62 -4.18
C ASP A 171 4.83 -18.97 -5.54
N ALA A 172 3.83 -18.09 -5.63
CA ALA A 172 3.49 -17.42 -6.89
C ALA A 172 4.62 -16.51 -7.39
N ILE A 173 5.24 -15.72 -6.49
CA ILE A 173 6.30 -14.78 -6.88
C ILE A 173 7.61 -15.48 -7.21
N SER A 174 7.85 -16.69 -6.69
CA SER A 174 9.03 -17.50 -7.01
C SER A 174 9.11 -17.89 -8.49
N GLN A 175 7.96 -17.87 -9.20
CA GLN A 175 7.87 -18.19 -10.62
C GLN A 175 8.20 -17.00 -11.54
N ILE A 176 8.42 -15.81 -10.96
CA ILE A 176 8.73 -14.59 -11.70
C ILE A 176 10.25 -14.38 -11.69
N VAL A 177 10.81 -14.09 -12.86
CA VAL A 177 12.18 -13.61 -12.99
C VAL A 177 12.15 -12.08 -12.93
N PRO A 178 12.61 -11.44 -11.85
CA PRO A 178 12.54 -9.99 -11.73
C PRO A 178 13.61 -9.31 -12.59
N ASN A 179 13.28 -8.15 -13.14
CA ASN A 179 14.27 -7.24 -13.73
C ASN A 179 14.81 -6.27 -12.67
N GLU A 180 15.92 -5.61 -12.98
CA GLU A 180 16.40 -4.50 -12.17
C GLU A 180 15.47 -3.29 -12.25
N PRO A 181 15.25 -2.57 -11.13
CA PRO A 181 14.37 -1.42 -11.11
C PRO A 181 14.94 -0.30 -11.99
N THR A 182 14.13 0.20 -12.91
CA THR A 182 14.46 1.33 -13.81
C THR A 182 14.31 2.71 -13.16
N ARG A 183 13.74 2.73 -11.95
CA ARG A 183 13.49 3.91 -11.11
C ARG A 183 13.72 3.54 -9.65
N LEU A 184 13.98 4.53 -8.81
CA LEU A 184 14.12 4.32 -7.37
C LEU A 184 12.79 3.80 -6.80
N LEU A 185 12.75 2.52 -6.43
CA LEU A 185 11.57 1.84 -5.88
C LEU A 185 11.72 1.69 -4.36
N LEU A 186 10.87 2.36 -3.59
CA LEU A 186 10.84 2.25 -2.12
C LEU A 186 10.05 1.02 -1.68
N SER A 187 10.46 0.43 -0.55
CA SER A 187 9.70 -0.64 0.09
C SER A 187 9.03 -0.21 1.38
N ASN A 188 7.84 -0.76 1.65
CA ASN A 188 7.14 -0.66 2.93
C ASN A 188 7.85 -1.41 4.06
N PHE A 189 8.84 -2.25 3.76
CA PHE A 189 9.59 -3.02 4.76
C PHE A 189 10.33 -2.09 5.75
N ASP A 190 10.98 -1.06 5.24
CA ASP A 190 11.87 -0.15 5.98
C ASP A 190 11.89 1.28 5.40
N GLY A 191 11.08 1.57 4.38
CA GLY A 191 11.07 2.85 3.68
C GLY A 191 12.26 3.11 2.77
N GLN A 192 13.18 2.15 2.63
CA GLN A 192 14.39 2.31 1.83
C GLN A 192 14.19 1.82 0.39
N PRO A 193 15.04 2.30 -0.55
CA PRO A 193 15.08 1.75 -1.90
C PRO A 193 15.40 0.24 -1.87
N VAL A 194 14.76 -0.52 -2.76
CA VAL A 194 15.18 -1.90 -3.03
C VAL A 194 16.56 -1.89 -3.70
N SER A 195 17.40 -2.86 -3.34
CA SER A 195 18.78 -2.95 -3.82
C SER A 195 18.93 -3.69 -5.16
N SER A 196 17.93 -4.47 -5.55
CA SER A 196 17.87 -5.21 -6.82
C SER A 196 16.46 -5.67 -7.12
N GLY A 197 16.23 -6.19 -8.34
CA GLY A 197 15.00 -6.90 -8.68
C GLY A 197 14.69 -8.07 -7.75
N ARG A 198 15.73 -8.81 -7.31
CA ARG A 198 15.58 -9.93 -6.35
C ARG A 198 15.18 -9.46 -4.96
N ASP A 199 15.78 -8.37 -4.48
CA ASP A 199 15.41 -7.77 -3.19
C ASP A 199 13.95 -7.30 -3.20
N ALA A 200 13.51 -6.68 -4.30
CA ALA A 200 12.14 -6.23 -4.47
C ALA A 200 11.13 -7.37 -4.32
N ILE A 201 11.30 -8.49 -5.04
CA ILE A 201 10.34 -9.61 -4.93
C ILE A 201 10.38 -10.29 -3.56
N ASN A 202 11.54 -10.37 -2.91
CA ASN A 202 11.64 -10.92 -1.55
C ASN A 202 10.89 -10.04 -0.54
N LYS A 203 11.02 -8.71 -0.65
CA LYS A 203 10.30 -7.75 0.19
C LYS A 203 8.79 -7.77 -0.07
N LEU A 204 8.37 -7.86 -1.34
CA LEU A 204 6.95 -8.00 -1.72
C LEU A 204 6.30 -9.25 -1.08
N ALA A 205 6.99 -10.39 -1.09
CA ALA A 205 6.50 -11.61 -0.45
C ALA A 205 6.37 -11.44 1.07
N ALA A 206 7.42 -10.94 1.73
CA ALA A 206 7.45 -10.76 3.17
C ALA A 206 6.45 -9.71 3.68
N GLN A 207 6.05 -8.74 2.85
CA GLN A 207 5.18 -7.65 3.25
C GLN A 207 3.76 -8.09 3.65
N VAL A 208 3.30 -9.27 3.20
CA VAL A 208 1.97 -9.80 3.54
C VAL A 208 1.75 -9.93 5.06
N THR A 209 2.80 -10.28 5.81
CA THR A 209 2.76 -10.43 7.29
C THR A 209 3.56 -9.37 8.04
N ARG A 210 4.15 -8.40 7.34
CA ARG A 210 4.99 -7.37 7.96
C ARG A 210 4.33 -6.00 7.95
N PRO A 211 4.54 -5.19 9.01
CA PRO A 211 4.03 -3.83 9.07
C PRO A 211 4.44 -2.97 7.86
N VAL A 212 3.51 -2.13 7.42
CA VAL A 212 3.76 -1.11 6.39
C VAL A 212 4.37 0.13 7.02
N ARG A 213 5.64 0.40 6.69
CA ARG A 213 6.39 1.58 7.13
C ARG A 213 6.30 2.73 6.13
N TRP A 214 5.08 3.20 5.89
CA TRP A 214 4.83 4.33 4.98
C TRP A 214 5.37 5.66 5.53
N ASP A 215 5.45 5.78 6.85
CA ASP A 215 6.17 6.84 7.56
C ASP A 215 7.63 6.92 7.08
N LEU A 216 8.31 5.78 6.98
CA LEU A 216 9.69 5.70 6.49
C LEU A 216 9.79 5.91 4.98
N CYS A 217 8.83 5.44 4.18
CA CYS A 217 8.79 5.80 2.76
C CYS A 217 8.70 7.32 2.58
N THR A 218 7.84 7.97 3.37
CA THR A 218 7.64 9.42 3.33
C THR A 218 8.88 10.17 3.84
N GLU A 219 9.60 9.63 4.83
CA GLU A 219 10.91 10.11 5.26
C GLU A 219 11.91 10.15 4.11
N THR A 220 12.06 9.03 3.38
CA THR A 220 12.97 8.95 2.24
C THR A 220 12.58 9.93 1.12
N VAL A 221 11.28 10.08 0.85
CA VAL A 221 10.78 11.07 -0.12
C VAL A 221 11.08 12.51 0.32
N ARG A 222 10.99 12.81 1.62
CA ARG A 222 11.33 14.13 2.17
C ARG A 222 12.81 14.44 2.02
N GLN A 223 13.67 13.47 2.33
CA GLN A 223 15.13 13.60 2.20
C GLN A 223 15.58 13.79 0.75
N ALA A 224 14.83 13.26 -0.22
CA ALA A 224 15.08 13.46 -1.64
C ALA A 224 14.59 14.81 -2.19
N GLU A 225 13.99 15.67 -1.35
CA GLU A 225 13.52 17.02 -1.71
C GLU A 225 12.63 17.05 -2.95
N VAL A 226 11.72 16.08 -3.08
CA VAL A 226 10.85 15.99 -4.27
C VAL A 226 9.99 17.25 -4.44
N SER A 227 9.91 17.75 -5.67
CA SER A 227 9.13 18.94 -6.02
C SER A 227 7.63 18.66 -6.18
N MET A 228 7.29 17.41 -6.49
CA MET A 228 5.90 16.95 -6.66
C MET A 228 5.72 15.50 -6.17
N VAL A 229 4.56 15.22 -5.59
CA VAL A 229 4.04 13.87 -5.38
C VAL A 229 2.75 13.68 -6.19
N ALA A 230 2.71 12.62 -6.99
CA ALA A 230 1.52 12.23 -7.75
C ALA A 230 1.02 10.84 -7.28
N GLU A 231 -0.27 10.74 -6.97
CA GLU A 231 -0.93 9.49 -6.59
C GLU A 231 -1.74 8.95 -7.78
N LEU A 232 -1.43 7.72 -8.20
CA LEU A 232 -2.19 6.99 -9.22
C LEU A 232 -3.56 6.54 -8.67
N PRO A 233 -4.56 6.31 -9.54
CA PRO A 233 -5.88 5.89 -9.09
C PRO A 233 -5.88 4.50 -8.42
N PRO A 234 -6.82 4.24 -7.49
CA PRO A 234 -7.82 5.18 -6.97
C PRO A 234 -7.21 6.15 -5.93
N ALA A 235 -7.04 7.42 -6.30
CA ALA A 235 -6.24 8.38 -5.57
C ALA A 235 -7.04 9.11 -4.47
N GLY A 236 -6.43 9.30 -3.30
CA GLY A 236 -6.94 10.20 -2.27
C GLY A 236 -6.21 10.12 -0.94
N THR A 237 -5.84 8.93 -0.48
CA THR A 237 -5.28 8.75 0.87
C THR A 237 -3.81 9.12 0.92
N LEU A 238 -3.02 8.67 -0.05
CA LEU A 238 -1.56 8.87 -0.02
C LEU A 238 -1.21 10.33 -0.29
N VAL A 239 -1.95 11.00 -1.19
CA VAL A 239 -1.81 12.45 -1.38
C VAL A 239 -2.18 13.22 -0.11
N GLY A 240 -3.16 12.73 0.66
CA GLY A 240 -3.57 13.32 1.93
C GLY A 240 -2.46 13.24 2.98
N ILE A 241 -1.80 12.09 3.08
CA ILE A 241 -0.62 11.91 3.94
C ILE A 241 0.53 12.81 3.45
N ALA A 242 0.85 12.78 2.15
CA ALA A 242 1.91 13.60 1.56
C ALA A 242 1.71 15.10 1.83
N LYS A 243 0.47 15.62 1.72
CA LYS A 243 0.16 17.02 2.05
C LYS A 243 0.48 17.39 3.50
N ARG A 244 0.34 16.45 4.43
CA ARG A 244 0.63 16.68 5.85
C ARG A 244 2.13 16.62 6.14
N GLU A 245 2.81 15.62 5.61
CA GLU A 245 4.21 15.32 5.92
C GLU A 245 5.23 16.08 5.06
N LEU A 246 4.87 16.43 3.82
CA LEU A 246 5.73 17.08 2.82
C LEU A 246 5.23 18.50 2.53
N LYS A 247 5.19 19.34 3.57
CA LYS A 247 4.68 20.71 3.46
C LYS A 247 5.46 21.51 2.41
N GLY A 248 4.73 22.14 1.49
CA GLY A 248 5.31 22.91 0.40
C GLY A 248 5.52 22.11 -0.90
N THR A 249 5.53 20.78 -0.84
CA THR A 249 5.60 19.92 -2.02
C THR A 249 4.27 19.94 -2.79
N ARG A 250 4.32 20.12 -4.11
CA ARG A 250 3.12 20.08 -4.95
C ARG A 250 2.53 18.67 -4.92
N THR A 251 1.22 18.55 -4.86
CA THR A 251 0.55 17.25 -4.84
C THR A 251 -0.50 17.14 -5.93
N LEU A 252 -0.59 15.97 -6.57
CA LEU A 252 -1.56 15.65 -7.61
C LEU A 252 -2.21 14.29 -7.30
N ALA A 253 -3.54 14.23 -7.31
CA ALA A 253 -4.27 12.98 -7.26
C ALA A 253 -4.86 12.71 -8.64
N LEU A 254 -4.37 11.68 -9.34
CA LEU A 254 -4.91 11.30 -10.63
C LEU A 254 -6.21 10.53 -10.42
N LYS A 255 -7.31 11.15 -10.82
CA LYS A 255 -8.67 10.59 -10.72
C LYS A 255 -9.31 10.41 -12.08
N THR A 256 -9.00 11.30 -13.02
CA THR A 256 -9.50 11.24 -14.40
C THR A 256 -8.34 11.40 -15.40
N PRO A 257 -8.53 11.00 -16.67
CA PRO A 257 -7.54 11.26 -17.72
C PRO A 257 -7.20 12.76 -17.90
N GLU A 258 -8.09 13.66 -17.49
CA GLU A 258 -7.87 15.12 -17.58
C GLU A 258 -6.80 15.61 -16.59
N ASP A 259 -6.43 14.81 -15.59
CA ASP A 259 -5.37 15.14 -14.64
C ASP A 259 -3.96 14.92 -15.23
N LEU A 260 -3.82 14.09 -16.28
CA LEU A 260 -2.53 13.70 -16.86
C LEU A 260 -1.65 14.89 -17.30
N PRO A 261 -2.17 15.93 -17.98
CA PRO A 261 -1.36 17.09 -18.38
C PRO A 261 -0.70 17.82 -17.20
N ALA A 262 -1.24 17.70 -15.98
CA ALA A 262 -0.68 18.35 -14.80
C ALA A 262 0.70 17.78 -14.38
N LEU A 263 1.06 16.58 -14.87
CA LEU A 263 2.36 15.94 -14.67
C LEU A 263 3.48 16.59 -15.49
N ALA A 264 3.20 17.04 -16.71
CA ALA A 264 4.20 17.56 -17.65
C ALA A 264 4.83 18.91 -17.24
N GLY A 265 4.29 19.58 -16.22
CA GLY A 265 4.77 20.89 -15.74
C GLY A 265 5.90 20.83 -14.71
N VAL A 266 6.51 19.66 -14.47
CA VAL A 266 7.59 19.49 -13.49
C VAL A 266 8.94 19.72 -14.18
N SER A 267 9.30 20.97 -14.47
CA SER A 267 10.67 21.30 -14.87
C SER A 267 11.58 21.21 -13.65
N ILE A 268 12.67 20.46 -13.76
CA ILE A 268 13.74 20.43 -12.76
C ILE A 268 14.37 21.83 -12.73
N SER A 269 14.14 22.61 -11.67
CA SER A 269 15.02 23.73 -11.37
C SER A 269 16.37 23.13 -10.98
N GLY A 270 17.32 23.16 -11.92
CA GLY A 270 18.71 22.77 -11.70
C GLY A 270 19.48 23.78 -10.86
#